data_AF-A0A816HDH1-F1
#
_entry.id   AF-A0A816HDH1-F1
#
_cell.length_a   1.000
_cell.length_b   1.000
_cell.length_c   1.000
_cell.angle_alpha   90.00
_cell.angle_beta   90.00
_cell.angle_gamma   90.00
#
_symmetry.space_group_name_H-M   'P 1'
#
loop_
_entity.id
_entity.type
_entity.pdbx_description
1 polymer ?
#
loop_
_entity_poly.entity_id
_entity_poly.type
_entity_poly.pdbx_seq_one_letter_code
_entity_poly.pdbx_strand_id
1 'polypeptide(L)'
;MAISSLGQSTSYYQAIGQAKVAAASVWDVICLEKSTTTAVDSEEKTLNVDFRGTVKVDNVFFSYPSRPDVSVLRGLSFEARPGQIVALVGASGCGKSTCVQILQQFYRPTKGRILFDDEPIENFNLQALRQQIGVVNQEPTLFATTIFRNIQYGQPSATLDDIQAAAMAANAHDFIMSLPEKYETVVGERGIQLSGGERQRIVIARALV
;
A
#
# COMPACT_ATOMS: atom_id res chain seq x y z
N MET A 1 11.72 -43.75 42.74
CA MET A 1 11.22 -43.58 41.35
C MET A 1 10.01 -42.63 41.24
N ALA A 2 9.11 -42.54 42.23
CA ALA A 2 7.96 -41.61 42.15
C ALA A 2 8.30 -40.12 42.41
N ILE A 3 9.28 -39.82 43.25
CA ILE A 3 9.66 -38.41 43.57
C ILE A 3 10.39 -37.75 42.38
N SER A 4 11.17 -38.53 41.61
CA SER A 4 11.86 -38.07 40.42
C SER A 4 10.93 -37.71 39.25
N SER A 5 9.76 -38.35 39.14
CA SER A 5 8.78 -38.03 38.08
C SER A 5 7.96 -36.77 38.38
N LEU A 6 7.71 -36.45 39.65
CA LEU A 6 7.10 -35.17 40.05
C LEU A 6 8.05 -33.97 39.86
N GLY A 7 9.35 -34.14 40.06
CA GLY A 7 10.33 -33.09 39.75
C GLY A 7 10.34 -32.72 38.25
N GLN A 8 10.18 -33.73 37.38
CA GLN A 8 10.08 -33.55 35.93
C GLN A 8 8.73 -32.98 35.48
N SER A 9 7.66 -33.08 36.28
CA SER A 9 6.35 -32.51 35.90
C SER A 9 6.29 -30.99 36.11
N THR A 10 7.01 -30.47 37.10
CA THR A 10 7.09 -29.04 37.41
C THR A 10 7.63 -28.21 36.23
N SER A 11 8.61 -28.73 35.48
CA SER A 11 9.15 -28.05 34.30
C SER A 11 8.13 -27.96 33.15
N TYR A 12 7.26 -28.96 32.97
CA TYR A 12 6.18 -28.90 31.99
C TYR A 12 5.11 -27.87 32.37
N TYR A 13 4.77 -27.71 33.66
CA TYR A 13 3.84 -26.68 34.10
C TYR A 13 4.36 -25.26 33.83
N GLN A 14 5.65 -25.03 34.09
CA GLN A 14 6.29 -23.76 33.77
C GLN A 14 6.29 -23.47 32.26
N ALA A 15 6.57 -24.48 31.44
CA ALA A 15 6.53 -24.38 29.98
C ALA A 15 5.11 -24.06 29.47
N ILE A 16 4.07 -24.70 30.02
CA ILE A 16 2.67 -24.42 29.67
C ILE A 16 2.29 -22.99 30.09
N GLY A 17 2.74 -22.53 31.26
CA GLY A 17 2.52 -21.16 31.71
C GLY A 17 3.12 -20.13 30.75
N GLN A 18 4.39 -20.31 30.37
CA GLN A 18 5.06 -19.44 29.39
C GLN A 18 4.39 -19.49 28.01
N ALA A 19 3.99 -20.68 27.56
CA ALA A 19 3.29 -20.86 26.29
C ALA A 19 1.95 -20.11 26.27
N LYS A 20 1.18 -20.12 27.38
CA LYS A 20 -0.07 -19.36 27.47
C LYS A 20 0.16 -17.84 27.38
N VAL A 21 1.17 -17.32 28.06
CA VAL A 21 1.48 -15.88 28.00
C VAL A 21 1.97 -15.48 26.61
N ALA A 22 2.83 -16.29 25.98
CA ALA A 22 3.30 -16.04 24.62
C ALA A 22 2.16 -16.16 23.59
N ALA A 23 1.23 -17.08 23.78
CA ALA A 23 0.08 -17.25 22.90
C ALA A 23 -0.93 -16.11 23.02
N ALA A 24 -1.02 -15.42 24.17
CA ALA A 24 -1.99 -14.35 24.38
C ALA A 24 -1.82 -13.21 23.36
N SER A 25 -0.60 -12.72 23.15
CA SER A 25 -0.35 -11.63 22.19
C SER A 25 -0.62 -12.03 20.74
N VAL A 26 -0.34 -13.29 20.39
CA VAL A 26 -0.68 -13.84 19.06
C VAL A 26 -2.18 -13.96 18.91
N TRP A 27 -2.87 -14.43 19.95
CA TRP A 27 -4.32 -14.57 19.98
C TRP A 27 -5.02 -13.22 19.86
N ASP A 28 -4.51 -12.19 20.52
CA ASP A 28 -5.04 -10.82 20.42
C ASP A 28 -5.00 -10.30 18.96
N VAL A 29 -3.95 -10.64 18.19
CA VAL A 29 -3.86 -10.27 16.77
C VAL A 29 -4.80 -11.11 15.91
N ILE A 30 -4.92 -12.41 16.17
CA ILE A 30 -5.81 -13.32 15.42
C ILE A 30 -7.28 -12.95 15.63
N CYS A 31 -7.65 -12.63 16.87
CA CYS A 31 -9.01 -12.27 17.26
C CYS A 31 -9.31 -10.79 17.09
N LEU A 32 -8.36 -9.98 16.62
CA LEU A 32 -8.61 -8.58 16.31
C LEU A 32 -9.70 -8.51 15.24
N GLU A 33 -10.92 -8.10 15.62
CA GLU A 33 -11.94 -7.77 14.64
C GLU A 33 -11.38 -6.68 13.73
N LYS A 34 -11.47 -6.91 12.42
CA LYS A 34 -11.04 -5.92 11.42
C LYS A 34 -11.78 -4.63 11.72
N SER A 35 -11.05 -3.64 12.24
CA SER A 35 -11.61 -2.33 12.52
C SER A 35 -12.20 -1.79 11.22
N THR A 36 -13.38 -1.18 11.31
CA THR A 36 -14.23 -0.62 10.24
C THR A 36 -13.55 0.19 9.13
N THR A 37 -12.28 0.56 9.28
CA THR A 37 -11.47 1.24 8.27
C THR A 37 -11.18 0.34 7.06
N THR A 38 -10.91 -0.94 7.27
CA THR A 38 -10.90 -1.97 6.22
C THR A 38 -12.24 -2.69 6.28
N ALA A 39 -13.32 -1.96 5.99
CA ALA A 39 -14.59 -2.57 5.63
C ALA A 39 -14.28 -3.62 4.57
N VAL A 40 -14.27 -4.87 5.04
CA VAL A 40 -14.26 -6.10 4.26
C VAL A 40 -15.10 -5.81 3.04
N ASP A 41 -14.55 -6.15 1.89
CA ASP A 41 -15.28 -6.18 0.63
C ASP A 41 -16.60 -6.92 0.86
N SER A 42 -17.62 -6.19 1.28
CA SER A 42 -18.98 -6.69 1.36
C SER A 42 -19.42 -6.80 -0.09
N GLU A 43 -20.15 -7.86 -0.39
CA GLU A 43 -20.72 -8.09 -1.74
C GLU A 43 -21.58 -6.91 -2.23
N GLU A 44 -21.96 -6.00 -1.33
CA GLU A 44 -22.72 -4.78 -1.59
C GLU A 44 -21.91 -3.59 -2.12
N LYS A 45 -20.57 -3.63 -2.06
CA LYS A 45 -19.74 -2.53 -2.56
C LYS A 45 -19.64 -2.58 -4.07
N THR A 46 -19.68 -1.41 -4.71
CA THR A 46 -19.72 -1.31 -6.17
C THR A 46 -18.42 -1.86 -6.79
N LEU A 47 -18.54 -3.00 -7.48
CA LEU A 47 -17.42 -3.68 -8.17
C LEU A 47 -17.25 -3.18 -9.62
N ASN A 48 -18.33 -2.74 -10.25
CA ASN A 48 -18.37 -2.35 -11.66
C ASN A 48 -18.76 -0.88 -11.78
N VAL A 49 -17.78 0.01 -11.64
CA VAL A 49 -17.93 1.42 -12.00
C VAL A 49 -17.02 1.70 -13.18
N ASP A 50 -17.59 2.30 -14.22
CA ASP A 50 -16.78 2.86 -15.30
C ASP A 50 -16.17 4.17 -14.80
N PHE A 51 -14.88 4.11 -14.47
CA PHE A 51 -14.17 5.21 -13.84
C PHE A 51 -13.81 6.28 -14.87
N ARG A 52 -14.38 7.48 -14.70
CA ARG A 52 -14.05 8.65 -15.53
C ARG A 52 -12.80 9.36 -14.99
N GLY A 53 -12.53 9.26 -13.69
CA GLY A 53 -11.34 9.78 -13.05
C GLY A 53 -11.49 11.20 -12.48
N THR A 54 -12.71 11.62 -12.15
CA THR A 54 -12.97 12.87 -11.43
C THR A 54 -12.78 12.67 -9.93
N VAL A 55 -11.92 13.45 -9.29
CA VAL A 55 -11.69 13.38 -7.84
C VAL A 55 -12.07 14.70 -7.20
N LYS A 56 -13.01 14.65 -6.25
CA LYS A 56 -13.45 15.83 -5.51
C LYS A 56 -13.25 15.64 -4.02
N VAL A 57 -12.48 16.54 -3.42
CA VAL A 57 -12.25 16.63 -1.99
C VAL A 57 -13.07 17.82 -1.48
N ASP A 58 -13.96 17.57 -0.52
CA ASP A 58 -14.93 18.56 -0.04
C ASP A 58 -14.83 18.71 1.49
N ASN A 59 -14.20 19.81 1.90
CA ASN A 59 -14.07 20.27 3.28
C ASN A 59 -13.50 19.21 4.23
N VAL A 60 -12.40 18.56 3.82
CA VAL A 60 -11.81 17.42 4.51
C VAL A 60 -10.96 17.85 5.71
N PHE A 61 -11.25 17.26 6.87
CA PHE A 61 -10.45 17.34 8.08
C PHE A 61 -9.90 15.97 8.45
N PHE A 62 -8.67 15.95 8.97
CA PHE A 62 -8.03 14.69 9.35
C PHE A 62 -6.96 14.87 10.44
N SER A 63 -6.93 13.92 11.37
CA SER A 63 -5.88 13.71 12.37
C SER A 63 -5.46 12.23 12.36
N TYR A 64 -4.18 11.95 12.55
CA TYR A 64 -3.71 10.56 12.66
C TYR A 64 -4.14 9.94 14.00
N PRO A 65 -4.52 8.64 14.05
CA PRO A 65 -4.90 7.97 15.29
C PRO A 65 -3.83 8.00 16.38
N SER A 66 -2.55 8.03 16.00
CA SER A 66 -1.43 8.13 16.94
C SER A 66 -1.30 9.50 17.61
N ARG A 67 -1.92 10.54 17.04
CA ARG A 67 -1.91 11.94 17.53
C ARG A 67 -3.24 12.63 17.21
N PRO A 68 -4.35 12.25 17.87
CA PRO A 68 -5.70 12.73 17.53
C PRO A 68 -5.86 14.24 17.72
N ASP A 69 -5.14 14.83 18.67
CA ASP A 69 -5.18 16.27 18.99
C ASP A 69 -4.52 17.15 17.93
N VAL A 70 -3.76 16.55 17.00
CA VAL A 70 -3.03 17.29 15.96
C VAL A 70 -3.75 17.14 14.62
N SER A 71 -4.55 18.16 14.28
CA SER A 71 -5.21 18.23 12.97
C SER A 71 -4.22 18.59 11.87
N VAL A 72 -4.07 17.65 10.93
CA VAL A 72 -3.19 17.73 9.74
C VAL A 72 -3.91 18.40 8.59
N LEU A 73 -5.10 17.92 8.23
CA LEU A 73 -5.96 18.56 7.22
C LEU A 73 -7.05 19.37 7.93
N ARG A 74 -7.26 20.60 7.49
CA ARG A 74 -8.11 21.60 8.15
C ARG A 74 -9.14 22.21 7.18
N GLY A 75 -9.99 21.37 6.59
CA GLY A 75 -10.99 21.80 5.62
C GLY A 75 -10.42 21.91 4.20
N LEU A 76 -9.67 20.90 3.77
CA LEU A 76 -9.13 20.84 2.41
C LEU A 76 -10.25 20.64 1.39
N SER A 77 -10.30 21.49 0.36
CA SER A 77 -11.24 21.36 -0.76
C SER A 77 -10.54 21.58 -2.09
N PHE A 78 -10.70 20.64 -3.03
CA PHE A 78 -10.28 20.79 -4.42
C PHE A 78 -10.98 19.78 -5.32
N GLU A 79 -10.91 20.02 -6.63
CA GLU A 79 -11.42 19.11 -7.66
C GLU A 79 -10.31 18.87 -8.68
N ALA A 80 -10.08 17.61 -9.04
CA ALA A 80 -9.22 17.18 -10.12
C ALA A 80 -10.08 16.54 -11.20
N ARG A 81 -10.08 17.11 -12.40
CA ARG A 81 -10.86 16.59 -13.54
C ARG A 81 -10.08 15.55 -14.33
N PRO A 82 -10.76 14.68 -15.09
CA PRO A 82 -10.09 13.71 -15.96
C PRO A 82 -9.08 14.40 -16.89
N GLY A 83 -7.85 13.86 -16.93
CA GLY A 83 -6.74 14.42 -17.72
C GLY A 83 -6.09 15.69 -17.16
N GLN A 84 -6.61 16.25 -16.06
CA GLN A 84 -6.01 17.41 -15.40
C GLN A 84 -4.88 16.99 -14.48
N ILE A 85 -3.75 17.69 -14.57
CA ILE A 85 -2.64 17.55 -13.62
C ILE A 85 -2.83 18.55 -12.49
N VAL A 86 -2.97 18.04 -11.26
CA VAL A 86 -3.07 18.86 -10.05
C VAL A 86 -1.79 18.72 -9.23
N ALA A 87 -1.18 19.85 -8.88
CA ALA A 87 0.03 19.89 -8.06
C ALA A 87 -0.30 20.44 -6.66
N LEU A 88 -0.03 19.64 -5.62
CA LEU A 88 -0.13 20.07 -4.23
C LEU A 88 1.22 20.62 -3.75
N VAL A 89 1.29 21.93 -3.53
CA VAL A 89 2.51 22.63 -3.11
C VAL A 89 2.34 23.19 -1.70
N GLY A 90 3.37 23.10 -0.88
CA GLY A 90 3.36 23.65 0.48
C GLY A 90 4.55 23.16 1.31
N ALA A 91 4.71 23.75 2.51
CA ALA A 91 5.79 23.42 3.43
C ALA A 91 5.79 21.93 3.84
N SER A 92 6.93 21.42 4.34
CA SER A 92 6.97 20.08 4.92
C SER A 92 5.95 19.95 6.07
N GLY A 93 5.26 18.81 6.14
CA GLY A 93 4.25 18.56 7.17
C GLY A 93 2.86 19.16 6.92
N CYS A 94 2.63 19.88 5.82
CA CYS A 94 1.31 20.47 5.53
C CYS A 94 0.23 19.48 5.03
N GLY A 95 0.50 18.17 5.08
CA GLY A 95 -0.48 17.12 4.74
C GLY A 95 -0.53 16.67 3.27
N LYS A 96 0.46 17.01 2.43
CA LYS A 96 0.52 16.56 1.02
C LYS A 96 0.45 15.04 0.87
N SER A 97 1.36 14.32 1.53
CA SER A 97 1.39 12.86 1.53
C SER A 97 0.16 12.28 2.22
N THR A 98 -0.37 12.96 3.23
CA THR A 98 -1.61 12.58 3.91
C THR A 98 -2.81 12.63 2.95
N CYS A 99 -2.89 13.62 2.07
CA CYS A 99 -3.92 13.67 1.03
C CYS A 99 -3.86 12.43 0.13
N VAL A 100 -2.66 12.05 -0.32
CA VAL A 100 -2.44 10.85 -1.16
C VAL A 100 -2.83 9.57 -0.40
N GLN A 101 -2.57 9.48 0.90
CA GLN A 101 -2.93 8.33 1.73
C GLN A 101 -4.44 8.19 1.94
N ILE A 102 -5.16 9.30 2.11
CA ILE A 102 -6.61 9.29 2.29
C ILE A 102 -7.31 8.95 0.96
N LEU A 103 -6.79 9.43 -0.18
CA LEU A 103 -7.29 9.04 -1.51
C LEU A 103 -7.16 7.53 -1.78
N GLN A 104 -6.20 6.84 -1.15
CA GLN A 104 -6.05 5.38 -1.20
C GLN A 104 -6.88 4.62 -0.15
N GLN A 105 -7.68 5.36 0.65
CA GLN A 105 -8.39 4.85 1.82
C GLN A 105 -7.48 4.09 2.80
N PHE A 106 -6.23 4.54 3.01
CA PHE A 106 -5.45 4.07 4.17
C PHE A 106 -5.97 4.64 5.48
N TYR A 107 -6.57 5.83 5.40
CA TYR A 107 -7.26 6.48 6.49
C TYR A 107 -8.57 7.08 5.98
N ARG A 108 -9.55 7.18 6.88
CA ARG A 108 -10.78 7.93 6.61
C ARG A 108 -10.67 9.34 7.16
N PRO A 109 -11.23 10.35 6.46
CA PRO A 109 -11.30 11.70 6.99
C PRO A 109 -12.17 11.73 8.26
N THR A 110 -11.83 12.61 9.20
CA THR A 110 -12.62 12.82 10.43
C THR A 110 -13.89 13.63 10.15
N LYS A 111 -13.83 14.51 9.16
CA LYS A 111 -14.96 15.33 8.66
C LYS A 111 -14.75 15.64 7.19
N GLY A 112 -15.85 15.92 6.49
CA GLY A 112 -15.85 16.17 5.04
C GLY A 112 -16.04 14.88 4.27
N ARG A 113 -15.90 14.95 2.96
CA ARG A 113 -16.09 13.79 2.08
C ARG A 113 -15.16 13.85 0.89
N ILE A 114 -14.87 12.68 0.35
CA ILE A 114 -14.11 12.52 -0.88
C ILE A 114 -15.00 11.74 -1.84
N LEU A 115 -15.15 12.28 -3.04
CA LEU A 115 -15.94 11.70 -4.10
C LEU A 115 -15.00 11.29 -5.24
N PHE A 116 -15.21 10.09 -5.75
CA PHE A 116 -14.61 9.59 -6.98
C PHE A 116 -15.75 9.41 -7.98
N ASP A 117 -15.74 10.18 -9.07
CA ASP A 117 -16.85 10.24 -10.04
C ASP A 117 -18.23 10.47 -9.40
N ASP A 118 -18.29 11.49 -8.53
CA ASP A 118 -19.47 11.91 -7.75
C ASP A 118 -19.98 10.90 -6.69
N GLU A 119 -19.37 9.72 -6.60
CA GLU A 119 -19.70 8.70 -5.60
C GLU A 119 -18.72 8.78 -4.40
N PRO A 120 -19.20 8.69 -3.14
CA PRO A 120 -18.31 8.63 -1.98
C PRO A 120 -17.28 7.52 -2.09
N ILE A 121 -16.01 7.86 -1.89
CA ILE A 121 -14.90 6.91 -2.04
C ILE A 121 -15.09 5.65 -1.17
N GLU A 122 -15.71 5.81 0.00
CA GLU A 122 -15.98 4.76 0.98
C GLU A 122 -16.95 3.66 0.50
N ASN A 123 -17.75 3.95 -0.54
CA ASN A 123 -18.72 3.02 -1.11
C ASN A 123 -18.08 2.03 -2.10
N PHE A 124 -16.87 2.33 -2.57
CA PHE A 124 -16.15 1.46 -3.49
C PHE A 124 -15.53 0.26 -2.78
N ASN A 125 -15.47 -0.86 -3.50
CA ASN A 125 -14.62 -1.97 -3.14
C ASN A 125 -13.16 -1.50 -3.09
N LEU A 126 -12.42 -1.85 -2.02
CA LEU A 126 -11.08 -1.31 -1.79
C LEU A 126 -10.07 -1.82 -2.82
N GLN A 127 -10.21 -3.09 -3.22
CA GLN A 127 -9.36 -3.68 -4.24
C GLN A 127 -9.62 -3.03 -5.60
N ALA A 128 -10.88 -2.89 -6.00
CA ALA A 128 -11.26 -2.28 -7.27
C ALA A 128 -10.79 -0.82 -7.36
N LEU A 129 -11.00 -0.03 -6.29
CA LEU A 129 -10.52 1.36 -6.23
C LEU A 129 -9.00 1.45 -6.39
N ARG A 130 -8.24 0.63 -5.66
CA ARG A 130 -6.77 0.69 -5.68
C ARG A 130 -6.18 0.19 -7.00
N GLN A 131 -6.88 -0.67 -7.73
CA GLN A 131 -6.50 -1.06 -9.10
C GLN A 131 -6.55 0.11 -10.08
N GLN A 132 -7.33 1.16 -9.79
CA GLN A 132 -7.40 2.36 -10.63
C GLN A 132 -6.41 3.46 -10.23
N ILE A 133 -5.65 3.26 -9.13
CA ILE A 133 -4.75 4.27 -8.57
C ILE A 133 -3.32 3.76 -8.63
N GLY A 134 -2.53 4.27 -9.58
CA GLY A 134 -1.08 4.10 -9.58
C GLY A 134 -0.40 5.05 -8.59
N VAL A 135 0.52 4.54 -7.76
CA VAL A 135 1.27 5.35 -6.78
C VAL A 135 2.77 5.13 -6.92
N VAL A 136 3.49 6.24 -7.00
CA VAL A 136 4.96 6.25 -7.00
C VAL A 136 5.42 6.98 -5.74
N ASN A 137 6.04 6.23 -4.83
CA ASN A 137 6.52 6.78 -3.56
C ASN A 137 7.81 7.60 -3.75
N GLN A 138 8.03 8.55 -2.85
CA GLN A 138 9.25 9.37 -2.82
C GLN A 138 10.51 8.51 -2.68
N GLU A 139 10.48 7.49 -1.83
CA GLU A 139 11.54 6.49 -1.69
C GLU A 139 11.07 5.18 -2.38
N PRO A 140 11.58 4.86 -3.58
CA PRO A 140 11.14 3.69 -4.32
C PRO A 140 11.66 2.41 -3.65
N THR A 141 10.73 1.51 -3.31
CA THR A 141 11.04 0.20 -2.73
C THR A 141 10.85 -0.91 -3.75
N LEU A 142 11.87 -1.76 -3.86
CA LEU A 142 11.84 -2.98 -4.67
C LEU A 142 11.87 -4.19 -3.73
N PHE A 143 11.12 -5.22 -4.09
CA PHE A 143 11.18 -6.51 -3.42
C PHE A 143 12.43 -7.27 -3.84
N ALA A 144 12.93 -8.13 -2.95
CA ALA A 144 14.11 -8.96 -3.20
C ALA A 144 13.80 -10.11 -4.19
N THR A 145 13.60 -9.76 -5.45
CA THR A 145 13.23 -10.65 -6.57
C THR A 145 13.72 -10.06 -7.89
N THR A 146 13.35 -10.63 -9.03
CA THR A 146 13.78 -10.16 -10.35
C THR A 146 13.15 -8.81 -10.71
N ILE A 147 13.77 -8.08 -11.64
CA ILE A 147 13.19 -6.82 -12.18
C ILE A 147 11.83 -7.10 -12.82
N PHE A 148 11.71 -8.20 -13.57
CA PHE A 148 10.44 -8.67 -14.13
C PHE A 148 9.34 -8.75 -13.07
N ARG A 149 9.57 -9.51 -11.98
CA ARG A 149 8.60 -9.68 -10.91
C ARG A 149 8.29 -8.38 -10.20
N ASN A 150 9.30 -7.54 -10.02
CA ASN A 150 9.10 -6.21 -9.45
C ASN A 150 8.13 -5.36 -10.28
N ILE A 151 8.17 -5.41 -11.62
CA ILE A 151 7.21 -4.68 -12.46
C ILE A 151 5.85 -5.40 -12.45
N GLN A 152 5.84 -6.73 -12.60
CA GLN A 152 4.63 -7.55 -12.63
C GLN A 152 3.76 -7.45 -11.36
N TYR A 153 4.32 -7.01 -10.22
CA TYR A 153 3.49 -6.74 -9.04
C TYR A 153 2.43 -5.64 -9.24
N GLY A 154 2.56 -4.78 -10.26
CA GLY A 154 1.51 -3.84 -10.64
C GLY A 154 0.27 -4.57 -11.20
N GLN A 155 0.52 -5.56 -12.07
CA GLN A 155 -0.52 -6.38 -12.69
C GLN A 155 -0.06 -7.85 -12.79
N PRO A 156 -0.54 -8.76 -11.91
CA PRO A 156 -0.08 -10.15 -11.87
C PRO A 156 -0.26 -10.95 -13.17
N SER A 157 -1.23 -10.56 -14.02
CA SER A 157 -1.48 -11.17 -15.32
C SER A 157 -0.65 -10.58 -16.46
N ALA A 158 0.17 -9.55 -16.21
CA ALA A 158 0.97 -8.88 -17.23
C ALA A 158 1.98 -9.84 -17.85
N THR A 159 2.02 -9.81 -19.18
CA THR A 159 2.96 -10.57 -20.00
C THR A 159 4.33 -9.89 -20.05
N LEU A 160 5.33 -10.58 -20.62
CA LEU A 160 6.65 -9.98 -20.83
C LEU A 160 6.57 -8.75 -21.75
N ASP A 161 5.70 -8.76 -22.74
CA ASP A 161 5.55 -7.65 -23.68
C ASP A 161 4.96 -6.43 -23.00
N ASP A 162 3.96 -6.61 -22.12
CA ASP A 162 3.38 -5.54 -21.30
C ASP A 162 4.44 -4.92 -20.38
N ILE A 163 5.26 -5.76 -19.74
CA ILE A 163 6.34 -5.34 -18.86
C ILE A 163 7.43 -4.58 -19.63
N GLN A 164 7.75 -5.01 -20.85
CA GLN A 164 8.70 -4.30 -21.70
C GLN A 164 8.15 -2.95 -22.15
N ALA A 165 6.87 -2.88 -22.54
CA ALA A 165 6.21 -1.64 -22.92
C ALA A 165 6.18 -0.63 -21.75
N ALA A 166 5.80 -1.07 -20.55
CA ALA A 166 5.82 -0.24 -19.34
C ALA A 166 7.24 0.22 -18.98
N ALA A 167 8.23 -0.66 -19.11
CA ALA A 167 9.63 -0.31 -18.89
C ALA A 167 10.17 0.69 -19.93
N MET A 168 9.74 0.61 -21.19
CA MET A 168 10.09 1.61 -22.21
C MET A 168 9.45 2.96 -21.89
N ALA A 169 8.16 2.99 -21.54
CA ALA A 169 7.46 4.20 -21.14
C ALA A 169 8.09 4.88 -19.91
N ALA A 170 8.62 4.10 -18.99
CA ALA A 170 9.34 4.59 -17.80
C ALA A 170 10.84 4.88 -18.04
N ASN A 171 11.33 4.78 -19.28
CA ASN A 171 12.74 4.93 -19.64
C ASN A 171 13.69 3.98 -18.85
N ALA A 172 13.20 2.78 -18.56
CA ALA A 172 13.89 1.74 -17.81
C ALA A 172 14.47 0.63 -18.71
N HIS A 173 13.89 0.40 -19.89
CA HIS A 173 14.22 -0.74 -20.75
C HIS A 173 15.72 -0.83 -21.10
N ASP A 174 16.32 0.27 -21.56
CA ASP A 174 17.69 0.25 -22.07
C ASP A 174 18.71 -0.13 -20.99
N PHE A 175 18.56 0.39 -19.76
CA PHE A 175 19.47 0.03 -18.68
C PHE A 175 19.23 -1.41 -18.22
N ILE A 176 17.97 -1.87 -18.18
CA ILE A 176 17.67 -3.27 -17.84
C ILE A 176 18.34 -4.19 -18.85
N MET A 177 18.26 -3.89 -20.14
CA MET A 177 18.89 -4.68 -21.20
C MET A 177 20.41 -4.68 -21.18
N SER A 178 21.03 -3.69 -20.54
CA SER A 178 22.49 -3.64 -20.33
C SER A 178 22.98 -4.58 -19.22
N LEU A 179 22.07 -5.06 -18.35
CA LEU A 179 22.41 -6.00 -17.28
C LEU A 179 22.63 -7.42 -17.82
N PRO A 180 23.51 -8.24 -17.22
CA PRO A 180 23.80 -9.59 -17.71
C PRO A 180 22.57 -10.50 -17.83
N GLU A 181 21.67 -10.44 -16.85
CA GLU A 181 20.45 -11.26 -16.78
C GLU A 181 19.20 -10.49 -17.21
N LYS A 182 19.36 -9.25 -17.69
CA LYS A 182 18.27 -8.38 -18.16
C LYS A 182 17.12 -8.31 -17.14
N TYR A 183 15.90 -8.63 -17.55
CA TYR A 183 14.70 -8.65 -16.70
C TYR A 183 14.75 -9.71 -15.59
N GLU A 184 15.53 -10.77 -15.74
CA GLU A 184 15.71 -11.81 -14.73
C GLU A 184 16.73 -11.41 -13.65
N THR A 185 17.40 -10.26 -13.81
CA THR A 185 18.33 -9.74 -12.80
C THR A 185 17.64 -9.59 -11.45
N VAL A 186 18.18 -10.23 -10.42
CA VAL A 186 17.70 -10.12 -9.04
C VAL A 186 18.19 -8.82 -8.40
N VAL A 187 17.27 -8.08 -7.79
CA VAL A 187 17.55 -6.81 -7.07
C VAL A 187 17.25 -6.96 -5.58
N GLY A 188 17.86 -6.13 -4.73
CA GLY A 188 17.63 -6.11 -3.28
C GLY A 188 18.86 -6.54 -2.47
N GLU A 189 18.65 -6.89 -1.19
CA GLU A 189 19.76 -7.13 -0.23
C GLU A 189 20.72 -8.26 -0.63
N ARG A 190 20.23 -9.26 -1.38
CA ARG A 190 21.02 -10.37 -1.93
C ARG A 190 21.29 -10.27 -3.44
N GLY A 191 20.83 -9.19 -4.07
CA GLY A 191 20.91 -8.97 -5.52
C GLY A 191 21.83 -7.79 -5.88
N ILE A 192 21.71 -7.32 -7.12
CA ILE A 192 22.41 -6.12 -7.57
C ILE A 192 21.81 -4.88 -6.88
N GLN A 193 22.69 -3.98 -6.43
CA GLN A 193 22.28 -2.66 -5.98
C GLN A 193 22.09 -1.73 -7.18
N LEU A 194 20.86 -1.27 -7.36
CA LEU A 194 20.52 -0.27 -8.36
C LEU A 194 20.66 1.14 -7.78
N SER A 195 21.00 2.10 -8.64
CA SER A 195 20.98 3.51 -8.29
C SER A 195 19.57 3.97 -7.88
N GLY A 196 19.47 5.11 -7.20
CA GLY A 196 18.16 5.70 -6.83
C GLY A 196 17.25 5.93 -8.05
N GLY A 197 17.82 6.46 -9.15
CA GLY A 197 17.08 6.75 -10.37
C GLY A 197 16.59 5.49 -11.10
N GLU A 198 17.41 4.43 -11.15
CA GLU A 198 17.00 3.14 -11.73
C GLU A 198 15.86 2.51 -10.93
N ARG A 199 15.95 2.52 -9.60
CA ARG A 199 14.86 2.04 -8.74
C ARG A 199 13.58 2.83 -8.96
N GLN A 200 13.68 4.14 -9.09
CA GLN A 200 12.52 5.00 -9.34
C GLN A 200 11.85 4.67 -10.69
N ARG A 201 12.63 4.48 -11.75
CA ARG A 201 12.11 4.10 -13.07
C ARG A 201 11.43 2.73 -13.07
N ILE A 202 11.96 1.75 -12.33
CA ILE A 202 11.28 0.45 -12.16
C ILE A 202 9.95 0.60 -11.44
N VAL A 203 9.88 1.44 -10.39
CA VAL A 203 8.61 1.68 -9.66
C VAL A 203 7.62 2.46 -10.54
N ILE A 204 8.07 3.37 -11.39
CA ILE A 204 7.20 4.01 -12.39
C ILE A 204 6.65 2.96 -13.35
N ALA A 205 7.50 2.08 -13.90
CA ALA A 205 7.04 0.98 -14.77
C ALA A 205 6.00 0.08 -14.06
N ARG A 206 6.22 -0.24 -12.77
CA ARG A 206 5.25 -0.98 -11.95
C ARG A 206 3.91 -0.27 -11.83
N ALA A 207 3.89 1.06 -11.78
CA ALA A 207 2.66 1.82 -11.66
C ALA A 207 1.93 2.02 -13.01
N LEU A 208 2.58 1.72 -14.14
CA LEU A 208 2.05 1.87 -15.49
C LEU A 208 1.48 0.58 -16.10
N VAL A 209 1.83 -0.59 -15.54
CA VAL A 209 1.44 -1.91 -16.05
C VAL A 209 0.05 -2.34 -15.57
#